data_AF-A0A519Z3B2-F1
#
_entry.id   AF-A0A519Z3B2-F1
#
_cell.length_a   1.000
_cell.length_b   1.000
_cell.length_c   1.000
_cell.angle_alpha   90.00
_cell.angle_beta   90.00
_cell.angle_gamma   90.00
#
_symmetry.space_group_name_H-M   'P 1'
#
loop_
_entity.id
_entity.type
_entity.pdbx_description
1 polymer ?
#
loop_
_entity_poly.entity_id
_entity_poly.type
_entity_poly.pdbx_seq_one_letter_code
_entity_poly.pdbx_strand_id
1 'polypeptide(L)'
;MRVRWWQNPATATYDTYYLEDLAELRGQPVELTKLLDPWYYQDETPVFFGHYWLKGAPTLLQPHAACLDYSVARGGQLVGYRWDGEQVLSADKLVWVE
;
A
#
# COMPACT_ATOMS: atom_id res chain seq x y z
N MET A 1 -14.99 0.13 -4.00
CA MET A 1 -14.13 -0.27 -2.87
C MET A 1 -12.75 -0.54 -3.44
N ARG A 2 -11.71 0.09 -2.90
CA ARG A 2 -10.33 -0.10 -3.35
C ARG A 2 -9.63 -1.06 -2.41
N VAL A 3 -8.91 -2.01 -2.98
CA VAL A 3 -8.08 -2.96 -2.24
C VAL A 3 -6.62 -2.53 -2.27
N ARG A 4 -5.89 -2.83 -1.20
CA ARG A 4 -4.44 -2.83 -1.22
C ARG A 4 -3.99 -4.10 -1.92
N TRP A 5 -3.98 -4.07 -3.26
CA TRP A 5 -3.61 -5.21 -4.11
C TRP A 5 -2.18 -5.70 -3.89
N TRP A 6 -1.34 -4.93 -3.20
CA TRP A 6 -0.01 -5.35 -2.76
C TRP A 6 -0.02 -6.17 -1.45
N GLN A 7 -1.14 -6.23 -0.74
CA GLN A 7 -1.27 -6.95 0.53
C GLN A 7 -1.85 -8.34 0.30
N ASN A 8 -1.24 -9.37 0.90
CA ASN A 8 -1.79 -10.71 0.89
C ASN A 8 -3.11 -10.76 1.69
N PRO A 9 -4.27 -11.05 1.06
CA PRO A 9 -5.54 -11.13 1.78
C PRO A 9 -5.58 -12.28 2.80
N ALA A 10 -4.80 -13.34 2.61
CA ALA A 10 -4.79 -14.49 3.53
C ALA A 10 -4.21 -14.19 4.91
N THR A 11 -3.42 -13.12 5.03
CA THR A 11 -2.81 -12.66 6.29
C THR A 11 -3.30 -11.29 6.72
N ALA A 12 -4.22 -10.69 5.97
CA ALA A 12 -4.75 -9.36 6.23
C ALA A 12 -6.05 -9.41 7.03
N THR A 13 -6.35 -8.28 7.66
CA THR A 13 -7.67 -7.93 8.18
C THR A 13 -8.39 -7.01 7.20
N TYR A 14 -9.71 -6.85 7.33
CA TYR A 14 -10.47 -5.98 6.42
C TYR A 14 -9.98 -4.52 6.41
N ASP A 15 -9.53 -3.98 7.55
CA ASP A 15 -9.00 -2.62 7.68
C ASP A 15 -7.60 -2.45 7.07
N THR A 16 -6.82 -3.54 6.99
CA THR A 16 -5.50 -3.54 6.34
C THR A 16 -5.60 -3.91 4.86
N TYR A 17 -6.67 -4.59 4.43
CA TYR A 17 -6.89 -4.97 3.03
C TYR A 17 -7.66 -3.92 2.23
N TYR A 18 -8.73 -3.34 2.76
CA TYR A 18 -9.51 -2.30 2.07
C TYR A 18 -9.03 -0.88 2.42
N LEU A 19 -9.04 0.01 1.44
CA LEU A 19 -8.71 1.42 1.67
C LEU A 19 -9.82 2.12 2.46
N GLU A 20 -11.07 1.78 2.17
CA GLU A 20 -12.23 2.27 2.91
C GLU A 20 -12.32 1.63 4.29
N ASP A 21 -12.71 2.45 5.26
CA ASP A 21 -12.85 2.04 6.64
C ASP A 21 -14.22 1.38 6.89
N LEU A 22 -14.19 0.05 7.07
CA LEU A 22 -15.36 -0.77 7.34
C LEU A 22 -15.44 -1.05 8.84
N ALA A 23 -16.05 -0.12 9.58
CA ALA A 23 -16.04 -0.11 11.06
C ALA A 23 -16.45 -1.46 11.70
N GLU A 24 -17.45 -2.13 11.14
CA GLU A 24 -17.96 -3.41 11.65
C GLU A 24 -16.99 -4.58 11.43
N LEU A 25 -16.08 -4.47 10.47
CA LEU A 25 -15.15 -5.53 10.05
C LEU A 25 -13.71 -5.28 10.50
N ARG A 26 -13.44 -4.17 11.19
CA ARG A 26 -12.08 -3.84 11.67
C ARG A 26 -11.51 -4.97 12.52
N GLY A 27 -10.25 -5.32 12.26
CA GLY A 27 -9.54 -6.39 12.96
C GLY A 27 -10.02 -7.80 12.61
N GLN A 28 -11.08 -7.97 11.83
CA GLN A 28 -11.52 -9.28 11.38
C GLN A 28 -10.66 -9.75 10.21
N PRO A 29 -10.26 -11.03 10.17
CA PRO A 29 -9.50 -11.59 9.05
C PRO A 29 -10.34 -11.55 7.77
N VAL A 30 -9.68 -11.32 6.63
CA VAL A 30 -10.35 -11.35 5.33
C VAL A 30 -10.81 -12.77 5.00
N GLU A 31 -12.07 -12.92 4.63
CA GLU A 31 -12.63 -14.20 4.21
C GLU A 31 -12.40 -14.42 2.72
N LEU A 32 -11.38 -15.22 2.37
CA LEU A 32 -10.97 -15.46 0.97
C LEU A 32 -12.10 -15.98 0.08
N THR A 33 -13.01 -16.78 0.63
CA THR A 33 -14.17 -17.34 -0.09
C THR A 33 -15.19 -16.28 -0.51
N LYS A 34 -15.16 -15.08 0.10
CA LYS A 34 -16.01 -13.95 -0.24
C LYS A 34 -15.38 -13.01 -1.27
N LEU A 35 -14.10 -13.18 -1.59
CA LEU A 35 -13.42 -12.37 -2.59
C LEU A 35 -13.74 -12.90 -3.99
N LEU A 36 -14.11 -11.99 -4.90
CA LEU A 36 -14.27 -12.33 -6.32
C LEU A 36 -12.94 -12.75 -6.95
N ASP A 37 -11.86 -12.11 -6.52
CA ASP A 37 -10.48 -12.40 -6.94
C ASP A 37 -9.53 -12.13 -5.75
N PRO A 38 -8.94 -13.17 -5.13
CA PRO A 38 -8.00 -13.02 -4.03
C PRO A 38 -6.56 -12.71 -4.50
N TRP A 39 -6.37 -12.34 -5.76
CA TRP A 39 -5.06 -11.97 -6.29
C TRP A 39 -4.43 -10.81 -5.51
N TYR A 40 -3.10 -10.87 -5.37
CA TYR A 40 -2.27 -9.80 -4.85
C TYR A 40 -0.90 -9.84 -5.53
N TYR A 41 -0.16 -8.74 -5.44
CA TYR A 41 1.16 -8.63 -6.04
C TYR A 41 2.18 -9.49 -5.30
N GLN A 42 2.81 -10.37 -6.06
CA GLN A 42 3.79 -11.34 -5.55
C GLN A 42 5.10 -11.32 -6.33
N ASP A 43 5.17 -10.54 -7.42
CA ASP A 43 6.36 -10.50 -8.27
C ASP A 43 7.51 -9.76 -7.56
N GLU A 44 8.73 -10.09 -7.98
CA GLU A 44 9.96 -9.48 -7.44
C GLU A 44 10.33 -8.16 -8.13
N THR A 45 9.59 -7.78 -9.18
CA THR A 45 9.83 -6.51 -9.87
C THR A 45 9.35 -5.35 -9.00
N PRO A 46 10.17 -4.32 -8.73
CA PRO A 46 9.70 -3.12 -8.03
C PRO A 46 8.58 -2.40 -8.80
N VAL A 47 7.48 -2.08 -8.11
CA VAL A 47 6.37 -1.28 -8.64
C VAL A 47 6.17 -0.03 -7.79
N PHE A 48 6.27 1.12 -8.44
CA PHE A 48 5.99 2.43 -7.85
C PHE A 48 4.65 2.92 -8.39
N PHE A 49 3.75 3.33 -7.50
CA PHE A 49 2.39 3.71 -7.90
C PHE A 49 1.80 4.82 -7.03
N GLY A 50 0.66 5.36 -7.47
CA GLY A 50 -0.10 6.39 -6.74
C GLY A 50 -1.59 6.07 -6.69
N HIS A 51 -2.46 7.09 -6.66
CA HIS A 51 -3.93 7.01 -6.69
C HIS A 51 -4.63 6.67 -5.35
N TYR A 52 -3.88 6.26 -4.33
CA TYR A 52 -4.44 5.79 -3.06
C TYR A 52 -4.61 6.89 -2.00
N TRP A 53 -4.16 8.12 -2.25
CA TRP A 53 -4.33 9.24 -1.32
C TRP A 53 -3.97 8.86 0.12
N LEU A 54 -2.79 8.26 0.31
CA LEU A 54 -2.30 7.88 1.63
C LEU A 54 -2.08 9.14 2.49
N LYS A 55 -2.07 8.92 3.80
CA LYS A 55 -1.90 9.96 4.82
C LYS A 55 -0.93 9.48 5.88
N GLY A 56 -0.33 10.43 6.59
CA GLY A 56 0.67 10.14 7.63
C GLY A 56 2.08 10.06 7.07
N ALA A 57 2.99 9.54 7.89
CA ALA A 57 4.40 9.42 7.53
C ALA A 57 4.61 8.45 6.35
N PRO A 58 5.45 8.78 5.35
CA PRO A 58 5.75 7.89 4.26
C PRO A 58 6.44 6.61 4.74
N THR A 59 5.87 5.47 4.37
CA THR A 59 6.39 4.15 4.73
C THR A 59 6.33 3.18 3.55
N LEU A 60 7.23 2.20 3.55
CA LEU A 60 7.12 1.05 2.65
C LEU A 60 6.13 0.04 3.25
N LEU A 61 5.04 -0.20 2.54
CA LEU A 61 4.01 -1.14 2.96
C LEU A 61 4.37 -2.58 2.57
N GLN A 62 5.18 -2.76 1.52
CA GLN A 62 5.60 -4.06 0.98
C GLN A 62 7.02 -4.00 0.38
N PRO A 63 7.72 -5.15 0.27
CA PRO A 63 9.09 -5.19 -0.23
C PRO A 63 9.27 -4.73 -1.69
N HIS A 64 8.28 -4.96 -2.55
CA HIS A 64 8.39 -4.69 -4.00
C HIS A 64 7.32 -3.73 -4.53
N ALA A 65 6.49 -3.16 -3.65
CA ALA A 65 5.41 -2.26 -4.05
C ALA A 65 5.40 -1.02 -3.14
N ALA A 66 5.65 0.14 -3.73
CA ALA A 66 5.69 1.43 -3.03
C ALA A 66 4.63 2.38 -3.59
N CYS A 67 3.67 2.73 -2.73
CA CYS A 67 2.77 3.84 -3.02
C CYS A 67 3.47 5.16 -2.66
N LEU A 68 3.55 6.10 -3.59
CA LEU A 68 4.15 7.43 -3.39
C LEU A 68 3.10 8.54 -3.34
N ASP A 69 1.81 8.20 -3.45
CA ASP A 69 0.72 9.16 -3.36
C ASP A 69 0.31 9.38 -1.90
N TYR A 70 0.98 10.32 -1.25
CA TYR A 70 0.67 10.79 0.10
C TYR A 70 -0.15 12.08 0.09
N SER A 71 -1.07 12.21 -0.87
CA SER A 71 -2.09 13.27 -0.84
C SER A 71 -1.56 14.70 -0.86
N VAL A 72 -0.46 15.00 -1.57
CA VAL A 72 0.11 16.37 -1.65
C VAL A 72 -0.94 17.43 -2.03
N ALA A 73 -1.83 17.10 -2.97
CA ALA A 73 -2.93 17.99 -3.39
C ALA A 73 -4.03 18.19 -2.33
N ARG A 74 -3.94 17.52 -1.18
CA ARG A 74 -4.83 17.63 -0.01
C ARG A 74 -4.06 17.93 1.28
N GLY A 75 -2.89 18.58 1.16
CA GLY A 75 -2.07 18.98 2.31
C GLY A 75 -1.29 17.84 2.95
N GLY A 76 -1.11 16.73 2.24
CA GLY A 76 -0.11 15.72 2.58
C GLY A 76 1.23 16.03 1.93
N GLN A 77 2.13 15.04 1.89
CA GLN A 77 3.52 15.24 1.49
C GLN A 77 3.73 14.90 0.02
N LEU A 78 4.66 15.60 -0.64
CA LEU A 78 5.18 15.20 -1.95
C LEU A 78 6.28 14.16 -1.73
N VAL A 79 6.00 12.90 -2.10
CA VAL A 79 6.88 11.77 -1.82
C VAL A 79 7.51 11.23 -3.10
N GLY A 80 8.79 10.90 -3.01
CA GLY A 80 9.56 10.19 -4.02
C GLY A 80 10.33 9.02 -3.42
N TYR A 81 10.86 8.17 -4.29
CA TYR A 81 11.74 7.07 -3.91
C TYR A 81 13.01 7.13 -4.75
N ARG A 82 14.19 7.09 -4.12
CA ARG A 82 15.49 7.08 -4.81
C ARG A 82 15.86 5.64 -5.16
N TRP A 83 15.44 5.19 -6.34
CA TRP A 83 15.75 3.84 -6.81
C TRP A 83 17.17 3.76 -7.40
N ASP A 84 17.95 2.78 -6.92
CA ASP A 84 19.34 2.54 -7.37
C ASP A 84 19.48 1.17 -8.07
N GLY A 85 18.37 0.58 -8.52
CA GLY A 85 18.36 -0.73 -9.20
C GLY A 85 18.15 -1.93 -8.26
N GLU A 86 17.88 -1.70 -6.97
CA GLU A 86 17.54 -2.77 -6.04
C GLU A 86 16.19 -3.42 -6.37
N GLN A 87 16.10 -4.73 -6.10
CA GLN A 87 14.84 -5.48 -6.22
C GLN A 87 13.98 -5.32 -4.97
N VAL A 88 14.59 -5.44 -3.78
CA VAL A 88 13.91 -5.21 -2.50
C VAL A 88 14.03 -3.74 -2.14
N LEU A 89 12.90 -3.06 -2.05
CA LEU A 89 12.82 -1.64 -1.70
C LEU A 89 13.22 -1.42 -0.23
N SER A 90 13.82 -0.27 0.04
CA SER A 90 14.35 0.10 1.36
C SER A 90 13.79 1.44 1.84
N ALA A 91 13.35 1.48 3.09
CA ALA A 91 12.61 2.62 3.64
C ALA A 91 13.45 3.89 3.77
N ASP A 92 14.77 3.75 3.90
CA ASP A 92 15.74 4.87 3.94
C ASP A 92 15.89 5.60 2.59
N LYS A 93 15.34 5.04 1.52
CA LYS A 93 15.32 5.64 0.17
C LYS A 93 14.03 6.40 -0.14
N LEU A 94 13.05 6.37 0.77
CA LEU A 94 11.92 7.30 0.71
C LEU A 94 12.39 8.71 1.02
N VAL A 95 12.02 9.65 0.15
CA VAL A 95 12.32 11.08 0.31
C VAL A 95 11.04 11.87 0.15
N TRP A 96 10.87 12.93 0.93
CA TRP A 96 9.65 13.74 0.85
C TRP A 96 9.88 15.17 1.30
N VAL A 97 8.99 16.06 0.86
CA VAL A 97 8.89 17.46 1.27
C VAL A 97 7.45 17.79 1.67
N GLU A 98 7.30 18.85 2.45
CA GLU A 98 6.00 19.41 2.86
C GLU A 98 5.51 20.47 1.86
#